data_AF-A0A936T4A0-F1
#
_entry.id   AF-A0A936T4A0-F1
#
_cell.length_a   1.000
_cell.length_b   1.000
_cell.length_c   1.000
_cell.angle_alpha   90.00
_cell.angle_beta   90.00
_cell.angle_gamma   90.00
#
_symmetry.space_group_name_H-M   'P 1'
#
loop_
_entity.id
_entity.type
_entity.pdbx_description
1 polymer ?
#
loop_
_entity_poly.entity_id
_entity_poly.type
_entity_poly.pdbx_seq_one_letter_code
_entity_poly.pdbx_strand_id
1 'polypeptide(L)'
;MLAKKDSTASTMLRALALTSNALDAAHALDVDRSDADRAFFQAERTIIDGHFEKVEAAHRATFLHDLREQQKHQARVVVGDAVLDRGVRRGKKRVTLETNVATADRIFGEDISEIVDAERHLEPGLVLDCVNRLVKDADFNGKSELVGDLTGRADRQAKNFSDREAATRVEASLDTDLANAIEQAADALYALEKRLLERFPRDKTYVRAFFFDVGARKKKSPSE
;
A
#
# COMPACT_ATOMS: atom_id res chain seq x y z
N MET A 1 22.79 18.85 -3.92
CA MET A 1 22.87 17.40 -4.22
C MET A 1 21.58 17.00 -4.93
N LEU A 2 21.68 16.31 -6.07
CA LEU A 2 20.50 15.83 -6.81
C LEU A 2 19.71 14.81 -6.00
N ALA A 3 18.41 14.70 -6.32
CA ALA A 3 17.59 13.59 -5.85
C ALA A 3 18.15 12.27 -6.39
N LYS A 4 18.37 11.33 -5.48
CA LYS A 4 18.92 10.01 -5.75
C LYS A 4 17.82 8.96 -5.82
N LYS A 5 18.18 7.74 -6.25
CA LYS A 5 17.28 6.58 -6.37
C LYS A 5 16.62 6.17 -5.05
N ASP A 6 17.24 6.49 -3.92
CA ASP A 6 16.73 6.24 -2.55
C ASP A 6 15.87 7.40 -2.00
N SER A 7 15.58 8.42 -2.82
CA SER A 7 14.73 9.53 -2.39
C SER A 7 13.28 9.08 -2.20
N THR A 8 12.58 9.72 -1.26
CA THR A 8 11.13 9.54 -1.16
C THR A 8 10.41 10.10 -2.40
N ALA A 9 9.22 9.57 -2.72
CA ALA A 9 8.40 10.06 -3.82
C ALA A 9 8.17 11.58 -3.75
N SER A 10 7.87 12.11 -2.56
CA SER A 10 7.70 13.56 -2.34
C SER A 10 8.97 14.36 -2.65
N THR A 11 10.14 13.84 -2.29
CA THR A 11 11.42 14.49 -2.59
C THR A 11 11.68 14.48 -4.09
N MET A 12 11.44 13.35 -4.76
CA MET A 12 11.63 13.21 -6.20
C MET A 12 10.67 14.10 -7.00
N LEU A 13 9.38 14.12 -6.66
CA LEU A 13 8.39 14.99 -7.28
C LEU A 13 8.76 16.47 -7.15
N ARG A 14 9.24 16.88 -5.97
CA ARG A 14 9.71 18.25 -5.76
C ARG A 14 10.94 18.57 -6.60
N ALA A 15 11.88 17.62 -6.72
CA ALA A 15 13.07 17.81 -7.54
C ALA A 15 12.72 17.97 -9.02
N LEU A 16 11.89 17.08 -9.56
CA LEU A 16 11.42 17.13 -10.95
C LEU A 16 10.64 18.42 -11.24
N ALA A 17 9.71 18.82 -10.36
CA ALA A 17 8.93 20.04 -10.53
C ALA A 17 9.82 21.30 -10.53
N LEU A 18 10.80 21.39 -9.61
CA LEU A 18 11.73 22.52 -9.61
C LEU A 18 12.55 22.56 -10.89
N THR A 19 13.05 21.40 -11.33
CA THR A 19 13.84 21.31 -12.57
C THR A 19 13.04 21.67 -13.80
N SER A 20 11.80 21.20 -13.93
CA SER A 20 10.88 21.60 -15.00
C SER A 20 10.64 23.11 -15.01
N ASN A 21 10.30 23.69 -13.84
CA ASN A 21 10.08 25.13 -13.70
C ASN A 21 11.33 25.96 -14.02
N ALA A 22 12.52 25.47 -13.68
CA ALA A 22 13.77 26.14 -14.00
C ALA A 22 14.07 26.10 -15.51
N LEU A 23 13.77 24.99 -16.19
CA LEU A 23 13.88 24.88 -17.65
C LEU A 23 12.90 25.81 -18.36
N ASP A 24 11.67 25.92 -17.87
CA ASP A 24 10.68 26.87 -18.39
C ASP A 24 11.13 28.33 -18.19
N ALA A 25 11.63 28.65 -16.99
CA ALA A 25 12.17 29.98 -16.70
C ALA A 25 13.39 30.32 -17.58
N ALA A 26 14.31 29.37 -17.79
CA ALA A 26 15.45 29.57 -18.68
C ALA A 26 15.03 29.78 -20.14
N HIS A 27 14.01 29.04 -20.61
CA HIS A 27 13.43 29.24 -21.95
C HIS A 27 12.82 30.64 -22.10
N ALA A 28 12.10 31.12 -21.08
CA ALA A 28 11.37 32.38 -21.15
C ALA A 28 12.22 33.64 -20.86
N LEU A 29 13.15 33.56 -19.90
CA LEU A 29 13.83 34.73 -19.33
C LEU A 29 15.27 34.90 -19.79
N ASP A 30 15.94 33.84 -20.24
CA ASP A 30 17.35 33.91 -20.60
C ASP A 30 17.51 34.45 -22.04
N VAL A 31 17.36 35.78 -22.15
CA VAL A 31 17.36 36.49 -23.44
C VAL A 31 18.68 36.37 -24.19
N ASP A 32 19.78 36.14 -23.46
CA ASP A 32 21.13 36.00 -24.01
C ASP A 32 21.39 34.60 -24.60
N ARG A 33 20.45 33.65 -24.45
CA ARG A 33 20.55 32.30 -25.01
C ARG A 33 20.02 32.23 -26.42
N SER A 34 20.69 31.39 -27.22
CA SER A 34 20.31 31.14 -28.62
C SER A 34 18.98 30.40 -28.72
N ASP A 35 18.32 30.50 -29.88
CA ASP A 35 17.10 29.74 -30.16
C ASP A 35 17.32 28.22 -30.01
N ALA A 36 18.52 27.74 -30.35
CA ALA A 36 18.90 26.34 -30.18
C ALA A 36 18.98 25.91 -28.71
N ASP A 37 19.40 26.81 -27.82
CA ASP A 37 19.42 26.55 -26.37
C ASP A 37 18.02 26.61 -25.77
N ARG A 38 17.18 27.55 -26.22
CA ARG A 38 15.78 27.62 -25.80
C ARG A 38 14.99 26.40 -26.23
N ALA A 39 15.22 25.91 -27.45
CA ALA A 39 14.63 24.66 -27.94
C ALA A 39 15.13 23.45 -27.13
N PHE A 40 16.42 23.43 -26.75
CA PHE A 40 16.96 22.42 -25.85
C PHE A 40 16.24 22.44 -24.48
N PHE A 41 16.09 23.59 -23.84
CA PHE A 41 15.39 23.68 -22.54
C PHE A 41 13.95 23.16 -22.62
N GLN A 42 13.22 23.48 -23.69
CA GLN A 42 11.85 23.01 -23.88
C GLN A 42 11.77 21.49 -24.10
N ALA A 43 12.71 20.92 -24.86
CA ALA A 43 12.80 19.48 -25.06
C ALA A 43 13.11 18.75 -23.75
N GLU A 44 14.09 19.25 -22.98
CA GLU A 44 14.44 18.69 -21.67
C GLU A 44 13.29 18.79 -20.68
N ARG A 45 12.57 19.92 -20.68
CA ARG A 45 11.40 20.11 -19.81
C ARG A 45 10.35 19.03 -20.07
N THR A 46 10.05 18.77 -21.34
CA THR A 46 9.07 17.75 -21.75
C THR A 46 9.47 16.36 -21.23
N ILE A 47 10.76 16.02 -21.26
CA ILE A 47 11.27 14.76 -20.70
C ILE A 47 11.06 14.72 -19.18
N ILE A 48 11.44 15.78 -18.47
CA ILE A 48 11.31 15.87 -17.01
C ILE A 48 9.83 15.82 -16.58
N ASP A 49 8.94 16.52 -17.28
CA ASP A 49 7.49 16.48 -17.04
C ASP A 49 6.93 15.05 -17.21
N GLY A 50 7.37 14.32 -18.23
CA GLY A 50 6.99 12.92 -18.42
C GLY A 50 7.46 12.00 -17.28
N HIS A 51 8.61 12.28 -16.65
CA HIS A 51 9.03 11.57 -15.44
C HIS A 51 8.26 11.99 -14.19
N PHE A 52 7.89 13.27 -14.08
CA PHE A 52 7.04 13.77 -12.99
C PHE A 52 5.70 13.04 -12.97
N GLU A 53 5.02 12.98 -14.12
CA GLU A 53 3.72 12.31 -14.25
C GLU A 53 3.79 10.82 -13.89
N LYS A 54 4.86 10.12 -14.28
CA LYS A 54 5.08 8.71 -13.92
C LYS A 54 5.22 8.51 -12.42
N VAL A 55 6.06 9.32 -11.76
CA VAL A 55 6.25 9.22 -10.30
C VAL A 55 4.97 9.61 -9.57
N GLU A 56 4.25 10.63 -10.03
CA GLU A 56 2.99 11.08 -9.42
C GLU A 56 1.92 9.99 -9.52
N ALA A 57 1.75 9.41 -10.71
CA ALA A 57 0.78 8.36 -10.96
C ALA A 57 1.07 7.12 -10.11
N ALA A 58 2.33 6.67 -10.06
CA ALA A 58 2.74 5.53 -9.24
C ALA A 58 2.51 5.81 -7.74
N HIS A 59 2.93 6.99 -7.26
CA HIS A 59 2.75 7.37 -5.85
C HIS A 59 1.27 7.43 -5.46
N ARG A 60 0.43 8.00 -6.33
CA ARG A 60 -1.02 8.05 -6.14
C ARG A 60 -1.65 6.67 -6.16
N ALA A 61 -1.18 5.76 -7.03
CA ALA A 61 -1.67 4.40 -7.10
C ALA A 61 -1.41 3.64 -5.79
N THR A 62 -0.18 3.69 -5.25
CA THR A 62 0.16 3.11 -3.95
C THR A 62 -0.72 3.67 -2.84
N PHE A 63 -0.84 5.01 -2.77
CA PHE A 63 -1.65 5.66 -1.74
C PHE A 63 -3.13 5.26 -1.81
N LEU A 64 -3.72 5.23 -3.01
CA LEU A 64 -5.13 4.87 -3.18
C LEU A 64 -5.38 3.39 -2.90
N HIS A 65 -4.43 2.50 -3.25
CA HIS A 65 -4.53 1.07 -2.96
C HIS A 65 -4.54 0.79 -1.47
N ASP A 66 -3.62 1.42 -0.71
CA ASP A 66 -3.62 1.33 0.75
C ASP A 66 -4.95 1.82 1.35
N LEU A 67 -5.35 3.05 1.00
CA LEU A 67 -6.54 3.67 1.56
C LEU A 67 -7.84 2.92 1.23
N ARG A 68 -7.97 2.37 0.02
CA ARG A 68 -9.26 1.82 -0.46
C ARG A 68 -9.33 0.32 -0.47
N GLU A 69 -8.25 -0.37 -0.83
CA GLU A 69 -8.26 -1.82 -0.96
C GLU A 69 -7.68 -2.49 0.28
N GLN A 70 -6.50 -2.09 0.76
CA GLN A 70 -5.92 -2.69 1.97
C GLN A 70 -6.82 -2.50 3.19
N GLN A 71 -7.21 -1.26 3.47
CA GLN A 71 -8.06 -0.97 4.62
C GLN A 71 -9.43 -1.66 4.52
N LYS A 72 -10.00 -1.78 3.32
CA LYS A 72 -11.25 -2.50 3.08
C LYS A 72 -11.12 -3.99 3.37
N HIS A 73 -10.06 -4.64 2.89
CA HIS A 73 -9.83 -6.06 3.15
C HIS A 73 -9.52 -6.33 4.61
N GLN A 74 -8.71 -5.49 5.24
CA GLN A 74 -8.43 -5.56 6.68
C GLN A 74 -9.70 -5.36 7.51
N ALA A 75 -10.56 -4.40 7.16
CA ALA A 75 -11.84 -4.20 7.84
C ALA A 75 -12.76 -5.42 7.72
N ARG A 76 -12.81 -6.06 6.54
CA ARG A 76 -13.57 -7.31 6.34
C ARG A 76 -13.07 -8.44 7.22
N VAL A 77 -11.76 -8.60 7.36
CA VAL A 77 -11.16 -9.58 8.28
C VAL A 77 -11.60 -9.31 9.71
N VAL A 78 -11.47 -8.07 10.21
CA VAL A 78 -11.81 -7.70 11.59
C VAL A 78 -13.30 -7.88 11.88
N VAL A 79 -14.18 -7.48 10.97
CA VAL A 79 -15.63 -7.65 11.13
C VAL A 79 -16.00 -9.13 11.03
N GLY A 80 -15.39 -9.86 10.10
CA GLY A 80 -15.64 -11.28 9.90
C GLY A 80 -15.24 -12.13 11.12
N ASP A 81 -14.15 -11.75 11.80
CA ASP A 81 -13.67 -12.29 13.08
C ASP A 81 -14.79 -12.25 14.13
N ALA A 82 -15.25 -11.04 14.45
CA ALA A 82 -16.30 -10.81 15.44
C ALA A 82 -17.65 -11.46 15.08
N VAL A 83 -17.91 -11.63 13.77
CA VAL A 83 -19.10 -12.32 13.25
C VAL A 83 -18.95 -13.85 13.39
N LEU A 84 -17.75 -14.39 13.20
CA LEU A 84 -17.43 -15.80 13.39
C LEU A 84 -17.51 -16.15 14.89
N ASP A 85 -16.84 -15.40 15.76
CA ASP A 85 -16.85 -15.60 17.23
C ASP A 85 -18.26 -15.62 17.80
N ARG A 86 -19.08 -14.65 17.38
CA ARG A 86 -20.48 -14.57 17.78
C ARG A 86 -21.25 -15.79 17.30
N GLY A 87 -20.94 -16.30 16.10
CA GLY A 87 -21.47 -17.55 15.57
C GLY A 87 -21.10 -18.72 16.47
N VAL A 88 -19.82 -18.91 16.80
CA VAL A 88 -19.34 -20.01 17.65
C VAL A 88 -19.98 -19.94 19.05
N ARG A 89 -19.97 -18.78 19.70
CA ARG A 89 -20.59 -18.57 21.03
C ARG A 89 -22.09 -18.87 21.02
N ARG A 90 -22.81 -18.42 19.99
CA ARG A 90 -24.24 -18.74 19.81
C ARG A 90 -24.44 -20.23 19.52
N GLY A 91 -23.58 -20.84 18.72
CA GLY A 91 -23.60 -22.25 18.40
C GLY A 91 -23.45 -23.12 19.64
N LYS A 92 -22.41 -22.89 20.45
CA LYS A 92 -22.21 -23.59 21.73
C LYS A 92 -23.44 -23.45 22.62
N LYS A 93 -23.93 -22.23 22.83
CA LYS A 93 -25.14 -21.98 23.63
C LYS A 93 -26.37 -22.73 23.11
N ARG A 94 -26.61 -22.73 21.79
CA ARG A 94 -27.75 -23.42 21.19
C ARG A 94 -27.65 -24.93 21.40
N VAL A 95 -26.48 -25.52 21.15
CA VAL A 95 -26.25 -26.96 21.38
C VAL A 95 -26.44 -27.32 22.86
N THR A 96 -25.95 -26.49 23.78
CA THR A 96 -26.18 -26.72 25.23
C THR A 96 -27.66 -26.77 25.58
N LEU A 97 -28.48 -25.88 25.01
CA LEU A 97 -29.91 -25.78 25.28
C LEU A 97 -30.73 -26.92 24.65
N GLU A 98 -30.41 -27.28 23.41
CA GLU A 98 -31.14 -28.30 22.64
C GLU A 98 -30.70 -29.73 22.99
N THR A 99 -29.51 -29.89 23.59
CA THR A 99 -28.95 -31.19 23.98
C THR A 99 -28.55 -31.17 25.47
N ASN A 100 -27.26 -31.03 25.77
CA ASN A 100 -26.72 -30.88 27.11
C ASN A 100 -25.31 -30.25 27.04
N VAL A 101 -24.77 -29.88 28.20
CA VAL A 101 -23.44 -29.26 28.34
C VAL A 101 -22.32 -30.17 27.82
N ALA A 102 -22.34 -31.46 28.19
CA ALA A 102 -21.28 -32.41 27.81
C ALA A 102 -21.18 -32.61 26.28
N THR A 103 -22.32 -32.61 25.58
CA THR A 103 -22.34 -32.65 24.10
C THR A 103 -21.80 -31.34 23.52
N ALA A 104 -22.18 -30.19 24.06
CA ALA A 104 -21.68 -28.90 23.61
C ALA A 104 -20.15 -28.77 23.80
N ASP A 105 -19.62 -29.20 24.94
CA ASP A 105 -18.18 -29.15 25.23
C ASP A 105 -17.39 -30.13 24.37
N ARG A 106 -17.94 -31.29 24.02
CA ARG A 106 -17.30 -32.21 23.05
C ARG A 106 -17.14 -31.56 21.67
N ILE A 107 -18.13 -30.77 21.26
CA ILE A 107 -18.17 -30.14 19.92
C ILE A 107 -17.34 -28.86 19.87
N PHE A 108 -17.40 -28.01 20.90
CA PHE A 108 -16.80 -26.66 20.90
C PHE A 108 -15.62 -26.51 21.88
N GLY A 109 -15.24 -27.57 22.59
CA GLY A 109 -14.30 -27.46 23.71
C GLY A 109 -15.00 -26.98 24.98
N GLU A 110 -14.44 -27.31 26.15
CA GLU A 110 -14.91 -26.80 27.45
C GLU A 110 -14.67 -25.28 27.53
N ASP A 111 -13.47 -24.85 27.17
CA ASP A 111 -13.15 -23.44 26.97
C ASP A 111 -13.27 -23.07 25.49
N ILE A 112 -14.23 -22.20 25.18
CA ILE A 112 -14.46 -21.71 23.82
C ILE A 112 -13.38 -20.71 23.36
N SER A 113 -12.60 -20.15 24.30
CA SER A 113 -11.49 -19.23 24.01
C SER A 113 -10.43 -19.87 23.11
N GLU A 114 -10.25 -21.19 23.20
CA GLU A 114 -9.36 -21.96 22.34
C GLU A 114 -9.73 -21.86 20.84
N ILE A 115 -10.96 -21.46 20.54
CA ILE A 115 -11.45 -21.21 19.19
C ILE A 115 -11.49 -19.71 18.89
N VAL A 116 -12.14 -18.91 19.75
CA VAL A 116 -12.47 -17.49 19.44
C VAL A 116 -11.37 -16.49 19.80
N ASP A 117 -10.34 -16.94 20.52
CA ASP A 117 -9.15 -16.14 20.84
C ASP A 117 -7.89 -16.76 20.21
N ALA A 118 -8.06 -17.72 19.29
CA ALA A 118 -6.95 -18.33 18.56
C ALA A 118 -6.30 -17.32 17.60
N GLU A 119 -5.19 -17.72 16.97
CA GLU A 119 -4.66 -16.90 15.88
C GLU A 119 -5.71 -16.82 14.76
N ARG A 120 -6.12 -15.59 14.42
CA ARG A 120 -7.27 -15.34 13.54
C ARG A 120 -7.32 -16.15 12.23
N HIS A 121 -6.16 -16.46 11.66
CA HIS A 121 -6.09 -17.22 10.40
C HIS A 121 -6.39 -18.72 10.58
N LEU A 122 -6.29 -19.24 11.81
CA LEU A 122 -6.58 -20.62 12.18
C LEU A 122 -8.07 -20.82 12.53
N GLU A 123 -8.73 -19.78 13.06
CA GLU A 123 -10.12 -19.86 13.54
C GLU A 123 -11.11 -20.47 12.53
N PRO A 124 -11.10 -20.12 11.22
CA PRO A 124 -12.03 -20.72 10.28
C PRO A 124 -11.90 -22.25 10.23
N GLY A 125 -10.67 -22.77 10.32
CA GLY A 125 -10.40 -24.21 10.36
C GLY A 125 -10.95 -24.84 11.63
N LEU A 126 -10.69 -24.23 12.79
CA LEU A 126 -11.19 -24.71 14.08
C LEU A 126 -12.73 -24.74 14.14
N VAL A 127 -13.39 -23.76 13.52
CA VAL A 127 -14.86 -23.73 13.42
C VAL A 127 -15.37 -24.85 12.52
N LEU A 128 -14.72 -25.12 11.38
CA LEU A 128 -15.09 -26.24 10.51
C LEU A 128 -14.90 -27.59 11.22
N ASP A 129 -13.88 -27.73 12.07
CA ASP A 129 -13.70 -28.91 12.91
C ASP A 129 -14.82 -29.05 13.95
N CYS A 130 -15.30 -27.95 14.53
CA CYS A 130 -16.49 -27.94 15.38
C CYS A 130 -17.74 -28.35 14.59
N VAL A 131 -17.91 -27.86 13.36
CA VAL A 131 -19.02 -28.26 12.48
C VAL A 131 -18.99 -29.77 12.20
N ASN A 132 -17.82 -30.33 11.91
CA ASN A 132 -17.66 -31.77 11.69
C ASN A 132 -18.09 -32.58 12.92
N ARG A 133 -17.70 -32.13 14.13
CA ARG A 133 -18.15 -32.72 15.39
C ARG A 133 -19.66 -32.56 15.60
N LEU A 134 -20.22 -31.40 15.29
CA LEU A 134 -21.66 -31.11 15.38
C LEU A 134 -22.49 -32.05 14.49
N VAL A 135 -22.02 -32.33 13.28
CA VAL A 135 -22.68 -33.26 12.35
C VAL A 135 -22.71 -34.68 12.92
N LYS A 136 -21.65 -35.09 13.61
CA LYS A 136 -21.47 -36.44 14.14
C LYS A 136 -22.16 -36.68 15.48
N ASP A 137 -22.02 -35.74 16.42
CA ASP A 137 -22.23 -36.00 17.85
C ASP A 137 -23.53 -35.41 18.43
N ALA A 138 -24.23 -34.55 17.69
CA ALA A 138 -25.49 -33.95 18.12
C ALA A 138 -26.66 -34.29 17.18
N ASP A 139 -27.85 -34.41 17.77
CA ASP A 139 -29.10 -34.56 17.04
C ASP A 139 -30.18 -33.70 17.71
N PHE A 140 -30.66 -32.69 16.98
CA PHE A 140 -31.70 -31.75 17.44
C PHE A 140 -32.29 -30.97 16.26
N ASN A 141 -33.47 -30.40 16.47
CA ASN A 141 -34.16 -29.61 15.46
C ASN A 141 -33.39 -28.31 15.12
N GLY A 142 -33.13 -28.08 13.83
CA GLY A 142 -32.36 -26.92 13.36
C GLY A 142 -30.84 -27.08 13.42
N LYS A 143 -30.34 -28.31 13.63
CA LYS A 143 -28.91 -28.65 13.45
C LYS A 143 -28.38 -28.28 12.05
N SER A 144 -29.13 -28.59 10.99
CA SER A 144 -28.73 -28.28 9.61
C SER A 144 -28.56 -26.77 9.38
N GLU A 145 -29.43 -25.95 9.96
CA GLU A 145 -29.33 -24.50 9.91
C GLU A 145 -28.09 -24.00 10.65
N LEU A 146 -27.79 -24.55 11.84
CA LEU A 146 -26.60 -24.17 12.60
C LEU A 146 -25.31 -24.57 11.88
N VAL A 147 -25.28 -25.76 11.28
CA VAL A 147 -24.18 -26.22 10.42
C VAL A 147 -23.99 -25.25 9.25
N GLY A 148 -25.04 -24.92 8.52
CA GLY A 148 -24.98 -24.00 7.38
C GLY A 148 -24.51 -22.59 7.77
N ASP A 149 -24.98 -22.07 8.91
CA ASP A 149 -24.55 -20.76 9.42
C ASP A 149 -23.07 -20.74 9.80
N LEU A 150 -22.60 -21.73 10.58
CA LEU A 150 -21.20 -21.81 11.01
C LEU A 150 -20.24 -22.04 9.83
N THR A 151 -20.55 -22.99 8.94
CA THR A 151 -19.77 -23.22 7.71
C THR A 151 -19.71 -21.95 6.88
N GLY A 152 -20.86 -21.31 6.62
CA GLY A 152 -20.88 -20.09 5.82
C GLY A 152 -20.09 -18.94 6.43
N ARG A 153 -20.04 -18.82 7.76
CA ARG A 153 -19.19 -17.82 8.45
C ARG A 153 -17.71 -18.15 8.29
N ALA A 154 -17.32 -19.40 8.53
CA ALA A 154 -15.94 -19.86 8.40
C ALA A 154 -15.43 -19.65 6.96
N ASP A 155 -16.19 -20.06 5.95
CA ASP A 155 -15.83 -19.90 4.53
C ASP A 155 -15.66 -18.43 4.14
N ARG A 156 -16.57 -17.56 4.59
CA ARG A 156 -16.46 -16.12 4.35
C ARG A 156 -15.21 -15.54 5.00
N GLN A 157 -14.87 -15.99 6.21
CA GLN A 157 -13.69 -15.50 6.91
C GLN A 157 -12.39 -16.00 6.28
N ALA A 158 -12.32 -17.28 5.88
CA ALA A 158 -11.21 -17.82 5.10
C ALA A 158 -11.01 -17.04 3.80
N LYS A 159 -12.12 -16.72 3.10
CA LYS A 159 -12.07 -15.88 1.90
C LYS A 159 -11.54 -14.47 2.20
N ASN A 160 -11.96 -13.83 3.29
CA ASN A 160 -11.49 -12.50 3.67
C ASN A 160 -9.97 -12.46 3.85
N PHE A 161 -9.37 -13.51 4.45
CA PHE A 161 -7.92 -13.62 4.57
C PHE A 161 -7.24 -13.75 3.21
N SER A 162 -7.74 -14.64 2.34
CA SER A 162 -7.21 -14.82 0.99
C SER A 162 -7.27 -13.53 0.16
N ASP A 163 -8.37 -12.80 0.25
CA ASP A 163 -8.55 -11.50 -0.42
C ASP A 163 -7.56 -10.45 0.12
N ARG A 164 -7.32 -10.42 1.43
CA ARG A 164 -6.32 -9.53 2.05
C ARG A 164 -4.91 -9.85 1.58
N GLU A 165 -4.52 -11.12 1.56
CA GLU A 165 -3.20 -11.54 1.05
C GLU A 165 -3.01 -11.19 -0.43
N ALA A 166 -4.07 -11.34 -1.24
CA ALA A 166 -4.04 -10.91 -2.63
C ALA A 166 -3.81 -9.39 -2.73
N ALA A 167 -4.45 -8.59 -1.89
CA ALA A 167 -4.23 -7.14 -1.84
C ALA A 167 -2.79 -6.79 -1.45
N THR A 168 -2.18 -7.50 -0.49
CA THR A 168 -0.76 -7.33 -0.11
C THR A 168 0.19 -7.65 -1.27
N ARG A 169 -0.11 -8.64 -2.10
CA ARG A 169 0.68 -8.91 -3.31
C ARG A 169 0.60 -7.77 -4.32
N VAL A 170 -0.57 -7.15 -4.48
CA VAL A 170 -0.74 -5.99 -5.37
C VAL A 170 0.04 -4.78 -4.85
N GLU A 171 0.01 -4.54 -3.53
CA GLU A 171 0.79 -3.48 -2.90
C GLU A 171 2.29 -3.62 -3.18
N ALA A 172 2.86 -4.81 -3.02
CA ALA A 172 4.26 -5.06 -3.33
C ALA A 172 4.61 -4.76 -4.81
N SER A 173 3.68 -5.02 -5.74
CA SER A 173 3.85 -4.66 -7.15
C SER A 173 3.85 -3.14 -7.35
N LEU A 174 2.92 -2.43 -6.70
CA LEU A 174 2.83 -0.96 -6.79
C LEU A 174 4.06 -0.27 -6.18
N ASP A 175 4.58 -0.80 -5.07
CA ASP A 175 5.81 -0.29 -4.46
C ASP A 175 7.02 -0.51 -5.38
N THR A 176 7.07 -1.65 -6.07
CA THR A 176 8.09 -1.92 -7.09
C THR A 176 7.99 -0.93 -8.25
N ASP A 177 6.77 -0.65 -8.73
CA ASP A 177 6.54 0.32 -9.81
C ASP A 177 6.94 1.74 -9.40
N LEU A 178 6.63 2.14 -8.16
CA LEU A 178 7.05 3.43 -7.60
C LEU A 178 8.57 3.54 -7.50
N ALA A 179 9.24 2.49 -7.00
CA ALA A 179 10.69 2.45 -6.92
C ALA A 179 11.33 2.58 -8.31
N ASN A 180 10.81 1.86 -9.31
CA ASN A 180 11.27 1.95 -10.69
C ASN A 180 11.06 3.34 -11.29
N ALA A 181 9.93 3.99 -11.02
CA ALA A 181 9.65 5.35 -11.48
C ALA A 181 10.62 6.36 -10.86
N ILE A 182 10.93 6.23 -9.56
CA ILE A 182 11.91 7.07 -8.85
C ILE A 182 13.31 6.85 -9.41
N GLU A 183 13.71 5.59 -9.67
CA GLU A 183 15.00 5.27 -10.26
C GLU A 183 15.17 5.91 -11.64
N GLN A 184 14.19 5.75 -12.53
CA GLN A 184 14.22 6.34 -13.87
C GLN A 184 14.26 7.88 -13.81
N ALA A 185 13.53 8.48 -12.87
CA ALA A 185 13.56 9.93 -12.66
C ALA A 185 14.94 10.43 -12.16
N ALA A 186 15.57 9.70 -11.23
CA ALA A 186 16.91 10.02 -10.75
C ALA A 186 17.94 9.95 -11.89
N ASP A 187 17.87 8.90 -12.72
CA ASP A 187 18.74 8.73 -13.88
C ASP A 187 18.52 9.85 -14.91
N ALA A 188 17.26 10.27 -15.14
CA ALA A 188 16.94 11.40 -16.01
C ALA A 188 17.50 12.73 -15.49
N LEU A 189 17.41 13.00 -14.19
CA LEU A 189 18.01 14.20 -13.57
C LEU A 189 19.53 14.21 -13.72
N TYR A 190 20.20 13.08 -13.51
CA TYR A 190 21.64 12.96 -13.69
C TYR A 190 22.06 13.14 -15.16
N ALA A 191 21.32 12.53 -16.09
CA ALA A 191 21.55 12.70 -17.53
C ALA A 191 21.33 14.15 -17.98
N LEU A 192 20.34 14.84 -17.42
CA LEU A 192 20.12 16.27 -17.66
C LEU A 192 21.28 17.12 -17.12
N GLU A 193 21.74 16.88 -15.89
CA GLU A 193 22.88 17.62 -15.32
C GLU A 193 24.11 17.50 -16.22
N LYS A 194 24.41 16.28 -16.68
CA LYS A 194 25.53 16.04 -17.61
C LYS A 194 25.36 16.82 -18.92
N ARG A 195 24.19 16.76 -19.55
CA ARG A 195 23.91 17.49 -20.80
C ARG A 195 23.99 19.00 -20.61
N LEU A 196 23.50 19.53 -19.50
CA LEU A 196 23.62 20.95 -19.15
C LEU A 196 25.08 21.37 -18.95
N LEU A 197 25.90 20.55 -18.29
CA LEU A 197 27.33 20.81 -18.11
C LEU A 197 28.12 20.72 -19.42
N GLU A 198 27.74 19.83 -20.35
CA GLU A 198 28.33 19.74 -21.69
C GLU A 198 27.95 20.95 -22.55
N ARG A 199 26.69 21.40 -22.47
CA ARG A 199 26.19 22.57 -23.19
C ARG A 199 26.75 23.88 -22.64
N PHE A 200 26.88 23.99 -21.31
CA PHE A 200 27.30 25.19 -20.59
C PHE A 200 28.52 24.94 -19.68
N PRO A 201 29.69 24.57 -20.24
CA PRO A 201 30.83 24.08 -19.47
C PRO A 201 31.46 25.12 -18.54
N ARG A 202 31.24 26.41 -18.82
CA ARG A 202 31.77 27.53 -18.02
C ARG A 202 30.77 28.05 -16.97
N ASP A 203 29.49 27.69 -17.06
CA ASP A 203 28.43 28.28 -16.24
C ASP A 203 27.90 27.31 -15.19
N LYS A 204 28.79 26.69 -14.40
CA LYS A 204 28.40 25.67 -13.39
C LYS A 204 27.39 26.19 -12.36
N THR A 205 27.47 27.47 -11.99
CA THR A 205 26.52 28.10 -11.06
C THR A 205 25.13 28.20 -11.69
N TYR A 206 25.06 28.52 -12.98
CA TYR A 206 23.80 28.55 -13.73
C TYR A 206 23.19 27.15 -13.81
N VAL A 207 23.98 26.13 -14.16
CA VAL A 207 23.50 24.73 -14.22
C VAL A 207 22.94 24.26 -12.87
N ARG A 208 23.57 24.63 -11.75
CA ARG A 208 23.07 24.30 -10.41
C ARG A 208 21.69 24.89 -10.10
N ALA A 209 21.33 26.03 -10.69
CA ALA A 209 20.02 26.65 -10.46
C ALA A 209 18.85 25.82 -11.00
N PHE A 210 19.11 24.87 -11.92
CA PHE A 210 18.09 23.97 -12.46
C PHE A 210 17.70 22.84 -11.51
N PHE A 211 18.41 22.65 -10.40
CA PHE A 211 18.23 21.46 -9.59
C PHE A 211 17.89 21.76 -8.15
N PHE A 212 17.01 20.94 -7.60
CA PHE A 212 16.66 21.00 -6.19
C PHE A 212 17.82 20.50 -5.33
N ASP A 213 18.26 21.32 -4.37
CA ASP A 213 19.28 20.91 -3.42
C ASP A 213 18.68 20.09 -2.27
N VAL A 214 18.75 18.77 -2.39
CA VAL A 214 18.24 17.82 -1.38
C VAL A 214 19.04 17.89 -0.06
N GLY A 215 20.26 18.44 -0.08
CA GLY A 215 21.16 18.50 1.09
C GLY A 215 21.02 19.75 1.97
N ALA A 216 20.29 20.79 1.54
CA ALA A 216 20.38 22.13 2.15
C ALA A 216 19.48 22.37 3.39
N ARG A 217 19.07 21.33 4.13
CA ARG A 217 18.37 21.50 5.43
C ARG A 217 19.33 21.47 6.62
N LYS A 218 20.37 22.31 6.61
CA LYS A 218 20.94 22.82 7.87
C LYS A 218 20.46 24.26 8.02
N LYS A 219 19.34 24.45 8.72
CA LYS A 219 18.97 25.77 9.26
C LYS A 219 20.18 26.27 10.05
N LYS A 220 20.83 27.34 9.58
CA LYS A 220 21.61 28.19 10.48
C LYS A 220 20.62 28.73 11.51
N SER A 221 20.79 28.33 12.76
CA SER A 221 20.17 29.01 13.89
C SER A 221 20.52 30.50 13.78
N PRO A 222 19.56 31.42 13.96
CA PRO A 222 19.90 32.82 14.10
C PRO A 222 20.73 32.96 15.37
N SER A 223 21.97 33.42 15.21
CA SER A 223 22.79 33.90 16.31
C SER A 223 22.26 35.28 16.70
N GLU A 224 21.46 35.33 17.76
CA GLU A 224 21.31 36.49 18.63
C GLU A 224 21.72 36.10 20.04
#